data_AF-A0A937BCM5-F1
#
_entry.id   AF-A0A937BCM5-F1
#
_cell.length_a   1.000
_cell.length_b   1.000
_cell.length_c   1.000
_cell.angle_alpha   90.00
_cell.angle_beta   90.00
_cell.angle_gamma   90.00
#
_symmetry.space_group_name_H-M   'P 1'
#
loop_
_entity.id
_entity.type
_entity.pdbx_description
1 polymer ?
#
loop_
_entity_poly.entity_id
_entity_poly.type
_entity_poly.pdbx_seq_one_letter_code
_entity_poly.pdbx_strand_id
1 'polypeptide(L)'
;MNLKPDALESNGYILLDKLEHMELVPFVRTYINKRTKFSNLYMLSNLLIFGSVGYLLVSHFKIGTFTMSEGLVNLSYGLAIAFLLLPLHEFIHVLAYRSQGAEHTSYDANLKKFYFLAVADQFVANKREFQIVALAPFVVITSVGLILLLFTTPLWTMTVLGALLTHTAFCSGDFGLLRLF
;
A
#
# COMPACT_ATOMS: atom_id res chain seq x y z
N MET A 1 -12.95 -18.16 -0.05
CA MET A 1 -13.26 -19.37 0.73
C MET A 1 -14.71 -19.20 1.10
N ASN A 2 -15.58 -20.15 0.77
CA ASN A 2 -17.03 -19.91 0.91
C ASN A 2 -17.54 -20.39 2.28
N LEU A 3 -16.95 -19.86 3.35
CA LEU A 3 -17.36 -20.10 4.73
C LEU A 3 -17.73 -18.77 5.38
N LYS A 4 -18.74 -18.80 6.26
CA LYS A 4 -19.06 -17.68 7.14
C LYS A 4 -18.26 -17.79 8.44
N PRO A 5 -17.99 -16.69 9.16
CA PRO A 5 -17.24 -16.70 10.42
C PRO A 5 -17.79 -17.71 11.44
N ASP A 6 -19.10 -17.76 11.62
CA ASP A 6 -19.76 -18.66 12.57
C ASP A 6 -19.61 -20.15 12.21
N ALA A 7 -19.30 -20.46 10.95
CA ALA A 7 -19.10 -21.84 10.50
C ALA A 7 -17.66 -22.34 10.71
N LEU A 8 -16.71 -21.46 11.07
CA LEU A 8 -15.29 -21.82 11.12
C LEU A 8 -14.97 -22.89 12.16
N GLU A 9 -15.48 -22.75 13.38
CA GLU A 9 -15.24 -23.74 14.45
C GLU A 9 -15.80 -25.12 14.08
N SER A 10 -17.00 -25.15 13.49
CA SER A 10 -17.62 -26.39 13.00
C SER A 10 -16.84 -27.07 11.85
N ASN A 11 -15.99 -26.32 11.16
CA ASN A 11 -15.11 -26.81 10.09
C ASN A 11 -13.67 -27.08 10.58
N GLY A 12 -13.44 -27.12 11.89
CA GLY A 12 -12.15 -27.49 12.49
C GLY A 12 -11.12 -26.35 12.56
N TYR A 13 -11.54 -25.10 12.35
CA TYR A 13 -10.68 -23.95 12.59
C TYR A 13 -10.72 -23.56 14.07
N ILE A 14 -9.60 -23.03 14.58
CA ILE A 14 -9.46 -22.54 15.95
C ILE A 14 -9.12 -21.06 15.87
N LEU A 15 -9.82 -20.23 16.66
CA LEU A 15 -9.49 -18.81 16.77
C LEU A 15 -8.13 -18.65 17.45
N LEU A 16 -7.16 -18.07 16.73
CA LEU A 16 -5.83 -17.79 17.27
C LEU A 16 -5.75 -16.40 17.92
N ASP A 17 -6.39 -15.41 17.32
CA ASP A 17 -6.34 -14.02 17.78
C ASP A 17 -7.56 -13.22 17.26
N LYS A 18 -7.94 -12.16 17.97
CA LYS A 18 -9.00 -11.21 17.57
C LYS A 18 -8.50 -9.80 17.85
N LEU A 19 -8.31 -9.03 16.79
CA LEU A 19 -7.69 -7.71 16.85
C LEU A 19 -8.71 -6.61 16.56
N GLU A 20 -8.73 -5.57 17.38
CA GLU A 20 -9.34 -4.30 16.99
C GLU A 20 -8.43 -3.53 16.02
N HIS A 21 -8.98 -2.59 15.26
CA HIS A 21 -8.22 -1.83 14.25
C HIS A 21 -6.99 -1.11 14.85
N MET A 22 -7.10 -0.59 16.08
CA MET A 22 -6.00 0.09 16.76
C MET A 22 -4.88 -0.88 17.20
N GLU A 23 -5.18 -2.17 17.31
CA GLU A 23 -4.25 -3.21 17.76
C GLU A 23 -3.47 -3.82 16.58
N LEU A 24 -3.89 -3.55 15.34
CA LEU A 24 -3.20 -4.01 14.13
C LEU A 24 -1.75 -3.53 14.06
N VAL A 25 -1.46 -2.27 14.44
CA VAL A 25 -0.10 -1.72 14.38
C VAL A 25 0.85 -2.43 15.36
N PRO A 26 0.53 -2.54 16.67
CA PRO A 26 1.29 -3.36 17.61
C PRO A 26 1.47 -4.80 17.14
N PHE A 27 0.41 -5.42 16.62
CA PHE A 27 0.43 -6.80 16.15
C PHE A 27 1.40 -6.99 14.97
N VAL A 28 1.32 -6.14 13.95
CA VAL A 28 2.22 -6.18 12.78
C VAL A 28 3.69 -6.00 13.18
N ARG A 29 3.96 -5.14 14.17
CA ARG A 29 5.33 -4.91 14.67
C ARG A 29 5.97 -6.17 15.24
N THR A 30 5.20 -7.06 15.86
CA THR A 30 5.69 -8.36 16.36
C THR A 30 6.28 -9.23 15.24
N TYR A 31 5.76 -9.10 14.02
CA TYR A 31 6.18 -9.90 12.87
C TYR A 31 7.09 -9.14 11.88
N ILE A 32 7.40 -7.87 12.15
CA ILE A 32 8.17 -7.00 11.23
C ILE A 32 9.62 -7.47 11.02
N ASN A 33 10.17 -8.28 11.93
CA ASN A 33 11.52 -8.81 11.81
C ASN A 33 11.61 -10.10 10.98
N LYS A 34 10.48 -10.74 10.63
CA LYS A 34 10.49 -11.93 9.78
C LYS A 34 10.77 -11.55 8.32
N ARG A 35 11.79 -12.17 7.74
CA ARG A 35 12.13 -12.06 6.31
C ARG A 35 11.26 -13.03 5.51
N THR A 36 10.37 -12.49 4.70
CA THR A 36 9.52 -13.24 3.76
C THR A 36 9.75 -12.74 2.33
N LYS A 37 9.25 -13.46 1.33
CA LYS A 37 9.28 -12.98 -0.08
C LYS A 37 8.61 -11.61 -0.21
N PHE A 38 7.50 -11.38 0.50
CA PHE A 38 6.80 -10.09 0.54
C PHE A 38 7.63 -9.00 1.20
N SER A 39 8.32 -9.30 2.32
CA SER A 39 9.24 -8.35 2.96
C SER A 39 10.38 -7.92 2.03
N ASN A 40 10.96 -8.88 1.29
CA ASN A 40 12.02 -8.58 0.33
C ASN A 40 11.50 -7.78 -0.87
N LEU A 41 10.32 -8.10 -1.39
CA LEU A 41 9.67 -7.32 -2.46
C LEU A 41 9.43 -5.88 -2.02
N TYR A 42 8.81 -5.67 -0.85
CA TYR A 42 8.57 -4.35 -0.28
C TYR A 42 9.87 -3.55 -0.12
N MET A 43 10.90 -4.17 0.45
CA MET A 43 12.19 -3.52 0.69
C MET A 43 12.87 -3.16 -0.64
N LEU A 44 12.90 -4.08 -1.61
CA LEU A 44 13.50 -3.84 -2.91
C LEU A 44 12.77 -2.71 -3.66
N SER A 45 11.43 -2.72 -3.69
CA SER A 45 10.64 -1.68 -4.33
C SER A 45 10.90 -0.29 -3.73
N ASN A 46 10.89 -0.17 -2.40
CA ASN A 46 11.19 1.11 -1.74
C ASN A 46 12.64 1.56 -1.98
N LEU A 47 13.62 0.65 -1.94
CA LEU A 47 15.01 0.97 -2.24
C LEU A 47 15.21 1.44 -3.68
N LEU A 48 14.56 0.80 -4.66
CA LEU A 48 14.65 1.18 -6.06
C LEU A 48 14.01 2.56 -6.30
N ILE A 49 12.83 2.82 -5.73
CA ILE A 49 12.15 4.12 -5.88
C ILE A 49 12.96 5.22 -5.18
N PHE A 50 13.39 4.99 -3.94
CA PHE A 50 14.21 5.95 -3.20
C PHE A 50 15.55 6.24 -3.91
N GLY A 51 16.22 5.19 -4.38
CA GLY A 51 17.44 5.31 -5.19
C GLY A 51 17.20 6.09 -6.48
N SER A 52 16.06 5.85 -7.16
CA SER A 52 15.68 6.57 -8.37
C SER A 52 15.41 8.06 -8.11
N VAL A 53 14.74 8.39 -6.99
CA VAL A 53 14.54 9.78 -6.55
C VAL A 53 15.90 10.48 -6.40
N GLY A 54 16.80 9.91 -5.60
CA GLY A 54 18.11 10.49 -5.35
C GLY A 54 18.96 10.63 -6.61
N TYR A 55 19.00 9.57 -7.42
CA TYR A 55 19.75 9.55 -8.68
C TYR A 55 19.25 10.61 -9.67
N LEU A 56 17.93 10.64 -9.94
CA LEU A 56 17.37 11.56 -10.93
C LEU A 56 17.39 13.01 -10.45
N LEU A 57 17.19 13.27 -9.15
CA LEU A 57 17.31 14.62 -8.60
C LEU A 57 18.73 15.17 -8.81
N VAL A 58 19.76 14.39 -8.46
CA VAL A 58 21.16 14.81 -8.62
C VAL A 58 21.56 14.91 -10.10
N SER A 59 21.13 13.96 -10.94
CA SER A 59 21.46 13.94 -12.37
C SER A 59 20.91 15.16 -13.09
N HIS A 60 19.63 15.47 -12.93
CA HIS A 60 18.99 16.62 -13.58
C HIS A 60 19.47 17.96 -13.05
N PHE A 61 19.81 18.03 -11.75
CA PHE A 61 20.48 19.21 -11.20
C PHE A 61 21.85 19.44 -11.85
N LYS A 62 22.67 18.39 -11.99
CA LYS A 62 24.01 18.50 -12.60
C LYS A 62 23.96 18.90 -14.08
N ILE A 63 22.97 18.42 -14.82
CA ILE A 63 22.79 18.72 -16.26
C ILE A 63 22.09 20.08 -16.44
N GLY A 64 21.60 20.70 -15.36
CA GLY A 64 20.93 22.01 -15.42
C GLY A 64 19.52 21.95 -16.00
N THR A 65 18.87 20.79 -15.98
CA THR A 65 17.49 20.63 -16.45
C THR A 65 16.49 21.34 -15.53
N PHE A 66 16.78 21.35 -14.23
CA PHE A 66 16.09 22.15 -13.24
C PHE A 66 17.04 22.49 -12.09
N THR A 67 16.69 23.48 -11.28
CA THR A 67 17.37 23.81 -10.03
C THR A 67 17.03 22.82 -8.91
N MET A 68 17.90 22.70 -7.91
CA MET A 68 17.66 21.83 -6.76
C MET A 68 16.33 22.16 -6.05
N SER A 69 16.00 23.45 -5.93
CA SER A 69 14.75 23.89 -5.31
C SER A 69 13.53 23.44 -6.10
N GLU A 70 13.53 23.56 -7.43
CA GLU A 70 12.40 23.12 -8.26
C GLU A 70 12.18 21.61 -8.17
N GLY A 71 13.27 20.83 -8.19
CA GLY A 71 13.21 19.38 -8.01
C GLY A 71 12.62 18.98 -6.66
N LEU A 72 13.07 19.62 -5.56
CA LEU A 72 12.55 19.36 -4.21
C LEU A 72 11.09 19.79 -4.05
N VAL A 73 10.69 20.94 -4.61
CA VAL A 73 9.29 21.39 -4.60
C VAL A 73 8.39 20.40 -5.33
N ASN A 74 8.79 19.93 -6.51
CA ASN A 74 8.02 18.92 -7.25
C ASN A 74 7.95 17.59 -6.50
N LEU A 75 9.03 17.18 -5.84
CA LEU A 75 9.02 16.02 -4.95
C LEU A 75 8.00 16.21 -3.82
N SER A 76 7.95 17.37 -3.17
CA SER A 76 6.97 17.70 -2.13
C SER A 76 5.52 17.67 -2.64
N TYR A 77 5.26 18.11 -3.88
CA TYR A 77 3.94 17.92 -4.50
C TYR A 77 3.59 16.43 -4.62
N GLY A 78 4.56 15.59 -4.97
CA GLY A 78 4.38 14.14 -5.00
C GLY A 78 3.98 13.58 -3.64
N LEU A 79 4.71 13.97 -2.58
CA LEU A 79 4.38 13.57 -1.20
C LEU A 79 2.95 13.98 -0.83
N ALA A 80 2.54 15.20 -1.17
CA ALA A 80 1.19 15.70 -0.90
C ALA A 80 0.12 14.92 -1.68
N ILE A 81 0.36 14.64 -2.96
CA ILE A 81 -0.53 13.84 -3.81
C ILE A 81 -0.71 12.42 -3.24
N ALA A 82 0.32 11.82 -2.65
CA ALA A 82 0.19 10.49 -2.05
C ALA A 82 -0.85 10.41 -0.92
N PHE A 83 -1.06 11.50 -0.16
CA PHE A 83 -2.15 11.54 0.83
C PHE A 83 -3.53 11.52 0.17
N LEU A 84 -3.67 12.08 -1.04
CA LEU A 84 -4.90 11.96 -1.84
C LEU A 84 -5.05 10.56 -2.45
N LEU A 85 -3.96 9.82 -2.61
CA LEU A 85 -3.99 8.42 -3.03
C LEU A 85 -4.44 7.49 -1.89
N LEU A 86 -4.40 7.91 -0.63
CA LEU A 86 -4.75 7.05 0.50
C LEU A 86 -6.25 6.63 0.48
N PRO A 87 -7.23 7.52 0.21
CA PRO A 87 -8.60 7.09 -0.05
C PRO A 87 -8.73 6.13 -1.24
N LEU A 88 -7.98 6.37 -2.31
CA LEU A 88 -7.98 5.51 -3.50
C LEU A 88 -7.39 4.13 -3.20
N HIS A 89 -6.35 4.07 -2.37
CA HIS A 89 -5.70 2.84 -1.90
C HIS A 89 -6.72 1.93 -1.20
N GLU A 90 -7.40 2.46 -0.20
CA GLU A 90 -8.45 1.74 0.52
C GLU A 90 -9.65 1.38 -0.37
N PHE A 91 -9.99 2.23 -1.35
CA PHE A 91 -11.00 1.89 -2.33
C PHE A 91 -10.59 0.70 -3.22
N ILE A 92 -9.32 0.59 -3.61
CA ILE A 92 -8.82 -0.57 -4.35
C ILE A 92 -8.91 -1.84 -3.50
N HIS A 93 -8.65 -1.76 -2.18
CA HIS A 93 -8.90 -2.88 -1.26
C HIS A 93 -10.36 -3.32 -1.29
N VAL A 94 -11.31 -2.39 -1.24
CA VAL A 94 -12.76 -2.69 -1.37
C VAL A 94 -13.06 -3.43 -2.69
N LEU A 95 -12.51 -2.94 -3.81
CA LEU A 95 -12.69 -3.60 -5.10
C LEU A 95 -12.06 -4.99 -5.13
N ALA A 96 -10.89 -5.17 -4.53
CA ALA A 96 -10.22 -6.45 -4.45
C ALA A 96 -11.03 -7.44 -3.59
N TYR A 97 -11.60 -7.01 -2.46
CA TYR A 97 -12.51 -7.84 -1.66
C TYR A 97 -13.73 -8.29 -2.47
N ARG A 98 -14.38 -7.38 -3.21
CA ARG A 98 -15.48 -7.72 -4.12
C ARG A 98 -15.06 -8.74 -5.18
N SER A 99 -13.86 -8.58 -5.74
CA SER A 99 -13.33 -9.52 -6.73
C SER A 99 -13.01 -10.90 -6.13
N GLN A 100 -12.83 -11.00 -4.81
CA GLN A 100 -12.66 -12.27 -4.08
C GLN A 100 -13.99 -12.87 -3.59
N GLY A 101 -15.13 -12.22 -3.88
CA GLY A 101 -16.46 -12.71 -3.52
C GLY A 101 -17.06 -12.12 -2.25
N ALA A 102 -16.51 -11.01 -1.72
CA ALA A 102 -17.14 -10.29 -0.62
C ALA A 102 -18.39 -9.54 -1.11
N GLU A 103 -19.57 -9.94 -0.64
CA GLU A 103 -20.87 -9.35 -1.04
C GLU A 103 -21.08 -7.97 -0.39
N HIS A 104 -20.75 -7.85 0.90
CA HIS A 104 -20.96 -6.63 1.68
C HIS A 104 -19.62 -6.00 2.01
N THR A 105 -19.25 -5.01 1.19
CA THR A 105 -18.04 -4.21 1.41
C THR A 105 -18.40 -2.75 1.57
N SER A 106 -17.78 -2.10 2.54
CA SER A 106 -17.95 -0.69 2.83
C SER A 106 -16.61 0.00 3.03
N TYR A 107 -16.66 1.32 3.02
CA TYR A 107 -15.52 2.19 3.22
C TYR A 107 -15.83 3.05 4.44
N ASP A 108 -14.93 3.03 5.43
CA ASP A 108 -15.03 3.87 6.62
C ASP A 108 -13.80 4.79 6.71
N ALA A 109 -13.98 5.95 7.32
CA ALA A 109 -12.94 6.95 7.45
C ALA A 109 -13.12 7.75 8.74
N ASN A 110 -12.05 7.86 9.52
CA ASN A 110 -12.03 8.74 10.68
C ASN A 110 -10.96 9.81 10.51
N LEU A 111 -11.37 10.96 10.00
CA LEU A 111 -10.48 12.09 9.76
C LEU A 111 -9.84 12.63 11.05
N LYS A 112 -10.50 12.51 12.22
CA LYS A 112 -9.93 12.93 13.51
C LYS A 112 -8.74 12.07 13.93
N LYS A 113 -8.78 10.77 13.60
CA LYS A 113 -7.72 9.80 13.88
C LYS A 113 -6.86 9.49 12.65
N PHE A 114 -7.13 10.15 11.53
CA PHE A 114 -6.47 10.02 10.24
C PHE A 114 -6.28 8.57 9.77
N TYR A 115 -7.34 7.76 9.85
CA TYR A 115 -7.36 6.43 9.24
C TYR A 115 -8.52 6.29 8.25
N PHE A 116 -8.28 5.48 7.23
CA PHE A 116 -9.25 5.04 6.23
C PHE A 116 -9.25 3.51 6.28
N LEU A 117 -10.41 2.89 6.09
CA LEU A 117 -10.58 1.46 6.27
C LEU A 117 -11.50 0.88 5.20
N ALA A 118 -10.98 -0.10 4.46
CA ALA A 118 -11.81 -1.06 3.73
C ALA A 118 -12.39 -2.11 4.68
N VAL A 119 -13.72 -2.27 4.70
CA VAL A 119 -14.42 -3.27 5.51
C VAL A 119 -15.10 -4.28 4.60
N ALA A 120 -14.89 -5.57 4.87
CA ALA A 120 -15.61 -6.68 4.24
C ALA A 120 -16.36 -7.46 5.32
N ASP A 121 -17.67 -7.25 5.40
CA ASP A 121 -18.50 -7.84 6.45
C ASP A 121 -18.70 -9.34 6.23
N GLN A 122 -18.57 -10.12 7.31
CA GLN A 122 -18.66 -11.59 7.34
C GLN A 122 -17.84 -12.33 6.27
N PHE A 123 -16.82 -11.69 5.68
CA PHE A 123 -16.01 -12.29 4.64
C PHE A 123 -14.82 -13.02 5.24
N VAL A 124 -14.71 -14.33 4.98
CA VAL A 124 -13.55 -15.10 5.42
C VAL A 124 -12.57 -15.29 4.26
N ALA A 125 -11.45 -14.57 4.33
CA ALA A 125 -10.37 -14.67 3.37
C ALA A 125 -9.43 -15.83 3.70
N ASN A 126 -9.17 -16.72 2.75
CA ASN A 126 -8.01 -17.61 2.86
C ASN A 126 -6.71 -16.86 2.52
N LYS A 127 -5.55 -17.54 2.70
CA LYS A 127 -4.23 -16.98 2.41
C LYS A 127 -4.12 -16.36 1.01
N ARG A 128 -4.66 -17.02 -0.03
CA ARG A 128 -4.56 -16.55 -1.42
C ARG A 128 -5.43 -15.31 -1.66
N GLU A 129 -6.66 -15.32 -1.16
CA GLU A 129 -7.58 -14.19 -1.25
C GLU A 129 -7.02 -12.97 -0.51
N PHE A 130 -6.51 -13.18 0.71
CA PHE A 130 -5.88 -12.12 1.48
C PHE A 130 -4.63 -11.56 0.78
N GLN A 131 -3.81 -12.42 0.18
CA GLN A 131 -2.67 -11.97 -0.63
C GLN A 131 -3.08 -11.08 -1.80
N ILE A 132 -4.15 -11.43 -2.52
CA ILE A 132 -4.66 -10.62 -3.62
C ILE A 132 -5.13 -9.26 -3.11
N VAL A 133 -5.92 -9.24 -2.04
CA VAL A 133 -6.44 -8.00 -1.45
C VAL A 133 -5.29 -7.11 -0.97
N ALA A 134 -4.44 -7.63 -0.10
CA ALA A 134 -3.33 -6.86 0.48
C ALA A 134 -2.37 -6.29 -0.58
N LEU A 135 -2.14 -7.00 -1.70
CA LEU A 135 -1.23 -6.54 -2.76
C LEU A 135 -1.90 -5.63 -3.79
N ALA A 136 -3.24 -5.61 -3.88
CA ALA A 136 -3.94 -4.94 -4.97
C ALA A 136 -3.61 -3.44 -5.07
N PRO A 137 -3.65 -2.63 -3.99
CA PRO A 137 -3.34 -1.21 -4.10
C PRO A 137 -1.88 -0.97 -4.50
N PHE A 138 -0.96 -1.72 -3.88
CA PHE A 138 0.46 -1.66 -4.22
C PHE A 138 0.68 -1.91 -5.70
N VAL A 139 0.13 -2.99 -6.24
CA VAL A 139 0.31 -3.36 -7.65
C VAL A 139 -0.33 -2.33 -8.57
N VAL A 140 -1.59 -1.93 -8.32
CA VAL A 140 -2.34 -1.04 -9.21
C VAL A 140 -1.73 0.35 -9.25
N ILE A 141 -1.57 1.00 -8.09
CA ILE A 141 -1.09 2.39 -8.03
C ILE A 141 0.37 2.49 -8.46
N THR A 142 1.22 1.54 -8.04
CA THR A 142 2.63 1.53 -8.45
C THR A 142 2.74 1.32 -9.96
N SER A 143 1.98 0.38 -10.55
CA SER A 143 2.02 0.15 -12.01
C SER A 143 1.56 1.38 -12.79
N VAL A 144 0.47 2.03 -12.37
CA VAL A 144 -0.01 3.26 -13.01
C VAL A 144 1.04 4.37 -12.90
N GLY A 145 1.67 4.56 -11.74
CA GLY A 145 2.72 5.56 -11.57
C GLY A 145 3.96 5.26 -12.41
N LEU A 146 4.39 3.99 -12.50
CA LEU A 146 5.50 3.58 -13.37
C LEU A 146 5.21 3.83 -14.85
N ILE A 147 3.98 3.59 -15.30
CA ILE A 147 3.56 3.92 -16.66
C ILE A 147 3.57 5.44 -16.86
N LEU A 148 3.09 6.21 -15.89
CA LEU A 148 3.05 7.67 -15.95
C LEU A 148 4.44 8.29 -16.12
N LEU A 149 5.48 7.70 -15.51
CA LEU A 149 6.88 8.14 -15.66
C LEU A 149 7.36 8.16 -17.12
N LEU A 150 6.78 7.34 -18.00
CA LEU A 150 7.14 7.30 -19.42
C LEU A 150 6.66 8.54 -20.19
N PHE A 151 5.75 9.32 -19.61
CA PHE A 151 5.08 10.45 -20.25
C PHE A 151 5.35 11.79 -19.55
N THR A 152 6.15 11.83 -18.48
CA THR A 152 6.41 13.05 -17.71
C THR A 152 7.67 13.78 -18.14
N THR A 153 7.65 15.11 -18.02
CA THR A 153 8.87 15.93 -18.11
C THR A 153 9.74 15.70 -16.87
N PRO A 154 11.05 16.05 -16.91
CA PRO A 154 11.96 15.84 -15.78
C PRO A 154 11.48 16.38 -14.42
N LEU A 155 10.79 17.52 -14.39
CA LEU A 155 10.19 18.06 -13.15
C LEU A 155 9.02 17.21 -12.65
N TRP A 156 8.08 16.87 -13.53
CA TRP A 156 6.93 16.04 -13.19
C TRP A 156 7.31 14.61 -12.82
N THR A 157 8.41 14.10 -13.38
CA THR A 157 9.03 12.84 -12.95
C THR A 157 9.35 12.86 -11.45
N MET A 158 9.77 14.01 -10.90
CA MET A 158 10.01 14.15 -9.46
C MET A 158 8.73 14.12 -8.64
N THR A 159 7.64 14.70 -9.13
CA THR A 159 6.32 14.60 -8.51
C THR A 159 5.80 13.16 -8.51
N VAL A 160 5.88 12.46 -9.64
CA VAL A 160 5.42 11.07 -9.71
C VAL A 160 6.26 10.15 -8.82
N LEU A 161 7.59 10.34 -8.78
CA LEU A 161 8.46 9.58 -7.90
C LEU A 161 8.23 9.90 -6.41
N GLY A 162 7.94 11.15 -6.05
CA GLY A 162 7.53 11.51 -4.69
C GLY A 162 6.23 10.82 -4.28
N ALA A 163 5.24 10.82 -5.19
CA ALA A 163 3.97 10.13 -4.95
C ALA A 163 4.16 8.62 -4.79
N LEU A 164 4.95 8.00 -5.67
CA LEU A 164 5.29 6.58 -5.59
C LEU A 164 6.04 6.24 -4.31
N LEU A 165 7.05 7.03 -3.92
CA LEU A 165 7.83 6.80 -2.71
C LEU A 165 6.96 6.80 -1.45
N THR A 166 6.06 7.79 -1.32
CA THR A 166 5.18 7.88 -0.16
C THR A 166 4.10 6.80 -0.18
N HIS A 167 3.49 6.55 -1.34
CA HIS A 167 2.50 5.49 -1.48
C HIS A 167 3.09 4.11 -1.14
N THR A 168 4.28 3.77 -1.64
CA THR A 168 4.92 2.48 -1.31
C THR A 168 5.29 2.39 0.17
N ALA A 169 5.56 3.50 0.85
CA ALA A 169 5.73 3.51 2.30
C ALA A 169 4.40 3.29 3.06
N PHE A 170 3.28 3.84 2.58
CA PHE A 170 1.94 3.59 3.14
C PHE A 170 1.52 2.12 3.04
N CYS A 171 1.96 1.41 1.99
CA CYS A 171 1.73 -0.03 1.83
C CYS A 171 2.44 -0.91 2.90
N SER A 172 3.24 -0.32 3.82
CA SER A 172 3.96 -1.08 4.85
C SER A 172 3.06 -1.94 5.74
N GLY A 173 1.84 -1.45 6.05
CA GLY A 173 0.84 -2.20 6.83
C GLY A 173 0.37 -3.46 6.10
N ASP A 174 0.01 -3.34 4.83
CA ASP A 174 -0.44 -4.45 3.98
C ASP A 174 0.64 -5.54 3.87
N PHE A 175 1.87 -5.12 3.57
CA PHE A 175 3.03 -6.02 3.53
C PHE A 175 3.41 -6.58 4.90
N GLY A 176 3.09 -5.88 5.98
CA GLY A 176 3.25 -6.35 7.34
C GLY A 176 2.33 -7.53 7.65
N LEU A 177 1.05 -7.40 7.31
CA LEU A 177 0.06 -8.46 7.48
C LEU A 177 0.36 -9.69 6.61
N LEU A 178 0.93 -9.50 5.41
CA LEU A 178 1.35 -10.62 4.56
C LEU A 178 2.46 -11.50 5.15
N ARG A 179 3.17 -11.04 6.20
CA ARG A 179 4.21 -11.81 6.88
C ARG A 179 3.66 -12.82 7.89
N LEU A 180 2.36 -12.79 8.15
CA LEU A 180 1.68 -13.81 8.94
C LEU A 180 1.67 -15.17 8.22
N PHE A 181 1.84 -15.16 6.90
CA PHE A 181 1.71 -16.32 6.03
C PHE A 181 3.02 -16.84 5.44
#